data_AF-A0AAU2L1T1-F1
#
_entry.id   AF-A0AAU2L1T1-F1
#
_cell.length_a   1.000
_cell.length_b   1.000
_cell.length_c   1.000
_cell.angle_alpha   90.00
_cell.angle_beta   90.00
_cell.angle_gamma   90.00
#
_symmetry.space_group_name_H-M   'P 1'
#
loop_
_entity.id
_entity.type
_entity.pdbx_description
1 polymer ?
#
loop_
_entity_poly.entity_id
_entity_poly.type
_entity_poly.pdbx_seq_one_letter_code
_entity_poly.pdbx_strand_id
1 'polypeptide(L)' 'MARQLRMLGTTSEEGKCPTLYEDMQTGDIIVQGYTVDDPEDVAQLANILDGESFVVVPRDLLTRFGPKE' A
#
# COMPACT_ATOMS: atom_id res chain seq x y z
N MET A 1 12.76 -13.77 10.15
CA MET A 1 13.57 -12.59 10.50
C MET A 1 12.72 -11.35 10.25
N ALA A 2 12.98 -10.23 10.92
CA ALA A 2 12.25 -9.00 10.64
C ALA A 2 12.67 -8.42 9.28
N ARG A 3 11.72 -7.86 8.51
CA ARG A 3 11.99 -7.20 7.22
C ARG A 3 12.86 -5.96 7.40
N GLN A 4 13.64 -5.61 6.38
CA GLN A 4 14.39 -4.34 6.35
C GLN A 4 13.65 -3.33 5.48
N LEU A 5 12.82 -2.50 6.12
CA LEU A 5 11.93 -1.59 5.39
C LEU A 5 12.55 -0.21 5.18
N ARG A 6 12.50 0.28 3.95
CA ARG A 6 12.87 1.66 3.57
C ARG A 6 11.63 2.41 3.11
N MET A 7 11.40 3.60 3.66
CA MET A 7 10.32 4.48 3.20
C MET A 7 10.68 5.05 1.82
N LEU A 8 9.80 4.83 0.83
CA LEU A 8 9.94 5.37 -0.53
C LEU A 8 9.32 6.76 -0.64
N GLY A 9 8.16 6.97 -0.03
CA GLY A 9 7.50 8.27 -0.05
C GLY A 9 6.04 8.26 0.38
N THR A 10 5.49 9.46 0.53
CA THR A 10 4.09 9.74 0.77
C THR A 10 3.68 10.97 -0.04
N THR A 11 2.41 11.05 -0.44
CA THR A 11 1.83 12.23 -1.10
C THR A 11 1.13 13.16 -0.12
N SER A 12 1.30 12.97 1.19
CA SER A 12 0.64 13.79 2.22
C SER A 12 1.42 15.07 2.53
N GLU A 13 0.74 16.21 2.47
CA GLU A 13 1.20 17.46 3.10
C GLU A 13 0.73 17.57 4.57
N GLU A 14 -0.32 16.84 4.98
CA GLU A 14 -0.97 16.96 6.30
C GLU A 14 -1.20 15.61 7.04
N GLY A 15 -0.42 14.57 6.70
CA GLY A 15 -0.29 13.36 7.54
C GLY A 15 -1.40 12.31 7.47
N LYS A 16 -2.23 12.30 6.42
CA LYS A 16 -3.35 11.34 6.25
C LYS A 16 -3.25 10.41 5.04
N CYS A 17 -2.16 10.45 4.28
CA CYS A 17 -2.03 9.68 3.04
C CYS A 17 -1.25 8.39 3.25
N PRO A 18 -1.48 7.39 2.39
CA PRO A 18 -0.71 6.17 2.41
C PRO A 18 0.77 6.42 2.16
N THR A 19 1.58 5.53 2.73
CA THR A 19 3.03 5.57 2.64
C THR A 19 3.53 4.30 2.00
N LEU A 20 4.42 4.44 1.03
CA LEU A 20 5.10 3.34 0.38
C LEU A 20 6.40 3.03 1.09
N TYR A 21 6.62 1.74 1.33
CA TYR A 21 7.86 1.18 1.80
C TYR A 21 8.33 0.11 0.83
N GLU A 22 9.63 -0.12 0.80
CA GLU A 22 10.28 -1.21 0.10
C GLU A 22 10.95 -2.12 1.12
N ASP A 23 10.77 -3.42 0.99
CA ASP A 23 11.64 -4.39 1.65
C ASP A 23 12.95 -4.47 0.88
N MET A 24 14.03 -3.95 1.49
CA MET A 24 15.36 -3.90 0.91
C MET A 24 15.94 -5.29 0.61
N GLN A 25 15.37 -6.36 1.18
CA GLN A 25 15.85 -7.72 0.97
C GLN A 25 15.17 -8.41 -0.22
N THR A 26 13.88 -8.17 -0.44
CA THR A 26 13.08 -8.85 -1.48
C THR A 26 12.68 -7.95 -2.64
N GLY A 27 12.71 -6.63 -2.46
CA GLY A 27 12.14 -5.65 -3.38
C GLY A 27 10.62 -5.53 -3.27
N ASP A 28 9.98 -6.22 -2.31
CA ASP A 28 8.54 -6.16 -2.14
C ASP A 28 8.08 -4.77 -1.69
N ILE A 29 6.99 -4.30 -2.28
CA ILE A 29 6.37 -3.03 -1.90
C ILE A 29 5.36 -3.27 -0.79
N ILE A 30 5.49 -2.50 0.28
CA ILE A 30 4.58 -2.51 1.42
C ILE A 30 3.86 -1.17 1.46
N VAL A 31 2.54 -1.22 1.52
CA VAL A 31 1.69 -0.03 1.53
C VAL A 31 1.02 0.11 2.89
N GLN A 32 1.29 1.21 3.58
CA GLN A 32 0.49 1.64 4.72
C GLN A 32 -0.66 2.50 4.20
N GLY A 33 -1.91 2.19 4.57
CA GLY A 33 -3.07 3.00 4.19
C GLY A 33 -4.31 2.64 5.01
N TYR A 34 -5.44 3.29 4.71
CA TYR A 34 -6.73 2.92 5.27
C TYR A 34 -7.22 1.63 4.62
N THR A 35 -7.70 0.70 5.44
CA THR A 35 -8.29 -0.54 4.96
C THR A 35 -9.62 -0.25 4.25
N VAL A 36 -9.92 -1.01 3.21
CA VAL A 36 -11.25 -1.04 2.58
C VAL A 36 -12.08 -2.05 3.37
N ASP A 37 -12.95 -1.55 4.24
CA ASP A 37 -13.79 -2.37 5.12
C ASP A 37 -15.30 -2.27 4.81
N ASP A 38 -15.70 -1.39 3.89
CA ASP A 38 -17.08 -1.27 3.47
C ASP A 38 -17.56 -2.56 2.77
N PRO A 39 -18.66 -3.20 3.21
CA PRO A 39 -19.12 -4.45 2.64
C PRO A 39 -19.50 -4.38 1.16
N GLU A 40 -20.01 -3.23 0.69
CA GLU A 40 -20.39 -3.04 -0.72
C GLU A 40 -19.14 -2.90 -1.60
N ASP A 41 -18.08 -2.25 -1.10
CA ASP A 41 -16.79 -2.18 -1.78
C ASP A 41 -16.09 -3.55 -1.79
N VAL A 42 -16.05 -4.25 -0.66
CA VAL A 42 -15.40 -5.56 -0.54
C VAL A 42 -16.09 -6.61 -1.42
N ALA A 43 -17.42 -6.55 -1.55
CA ALA A 43 -18.17 -7.46 -2.43
C ALA A 43 -17.81 -7.31 -3.93
N GLN A 44 -17.18 -6.20 -4.32
CA GLN A 44 -16.71 -5.97 -5.69
C GLN A 44 -15.30 -6.54 -5.93
N LEU A 45 -14.58 -6.93 -4.88
CA LEU A 45 -13.23 -7.49 -4.96
C LEU A 45 -13.28 -9.00 -5.28
N ALA A 46 -12.28 -9.48 -6.02
CA ALA A 46 -12.21 -10.87 -6.46
C ALA A 46 -11.09 -11.64 -5.76
N ASN A 47 -11.30 -12.96 -5.55
CA ASN A 47 -10.29 -13.91 -5.05
C ASN A 47 -9.68 -13.56 -3.67
N ILE A 48 -10.49 -13.05 -2.76
CA ILE A 48 -10.06 -12.68 -1.40
C ILE A 48 -9.62 -13.94 -0.63
N LEU A 49 -8.38 -13.97 -0.14
CA LEU A 49 -7.82 -15.03 0.68
C LEU A 49 -7.82 -14.64 2.18
N ASP A 50 -7.71 -15.66 3.02
CA ASP A 50 -7.56 -15.46 4.47
C ASP A 50 -6.28 -14.69 4.79
N GLY A 51 -6.39 -13.68 5.66
CA GLY A 51 -5.27 -12.82 6.05
C GLY A 51 -4.95 -11.68 5.07
N GLU A 52 -5.67 -11.53 3.96
CA GLU A 52 -5.50 -10.38 3.07
C GLU A 52 -6.22 -9.13 3.60
N SER A 53 -5.67 -7.97 3.28
CA SER A 53 -6.30 -6.68 3.56
C SER A 53 -6.07 -5.75 2.38
N PHE A 54 -7.13 -5.06 1.98
CA PHE A 54 -7.11 -4.10 0.89
C PHE A 54 -6.93 -2.71 1.46
N VAL A 55 -6.04 -1.91 0.89
CA VAL A 55 -5.82 -0.52 1.34
C VAL A 55 -6.03 0.46 0.20
N VAL A 56 -6.56 1.63 0.53
CA VAL A 56 -6.77 2.70 -0.44
C VAL A 56 -5.43 3.39 -0.74
N VAL A 57 -5.08 3.46 -2.03
CA VAL A 57 -3.85 4.10 -2.51
C VAL A 57 -4.17 5.15 -3.58
N PRO A 58 -3.89 6.45 -3.36
CA PRO A 58 -3.99 7.48 -4.37
C PRO A 58 -3.09 7.15 -5.56
N ARG A 59 -3.65 7.27 -6.77
CA ARG A 59 -2.93 6.99 -8.01
C ARG A 59 -1.63 7.79 -8.13
N ASP A 60 -1.64 9.06 -7.71
CA ASP A 60 -0.48 9.94 -7.75
C ASP A 60 0.71 9.41 -6.92
N LEU A 61 0.45 8.72 -5.80
CA LEU A 61 1.49 8.08 -5.00
C LEU A 61 2.23 7.01 -5.80
N LEU A 62 1.49 6.15 -6.51
CA LEU A 62 2.06 5.11 -7.37
C LEU A 62 2.79 5.71 -8.57
N THR A 63 2.27 6.77 -9.18
CA THR A 63 2.94 7.43 -10.31
C THR A 63 4.28 8.07 -9.89
N ARG A 64 4.36 8.62 -8.67
CA ARG A 64 5.56 9.33 -8.19
C ARG A 64 6.61 8.38 -7.62
N PHE A 65 6.18 7.42 -6.81
CA PHE A 65 7.06 6.58 -5.98
C PHE A 65 6.90 5.08 -6.24
N GLY A 66 5.99 4.68 -7.13
CA GLY A 66 5.91 3.30 -7.57
C GLY A 66 7.19 2.87 -8.30
N PRO A 67 7.49 1.58 -8.31
CA PRO A 67 8.66 1.05 -9.00
C PRO A 67 8.62 1.46 -10.47
N LYS A 68 9.75 1.98 -10.96
CA LYS A 68 9.96 2.36 -12.35
C LYS A 68 11.00 1.42 -12.93
N GLU A 69 10.54 0.30 -13.49
CA GLU A 69 11.19 -0.60 -14.47
C GLU A 69 10.40 -1.92 -14.55
#